data_AF-A0A972VH51-F1
#
_entry.id   AF-A0A972VH51-F1
#
_cell.length_a   1.000
_cell.length_b   1.000
_cell.length_c   1.000
_cell.angle_alpha   90.00
_cell.angle_beta   90.00
_cell.angle_gamma   90.00
#
_symmetry.space_group_name_H-M   'P 1'
#
loop_
_entity.id
_entity.type
_entity.pdbx_description
1 polymer ?
#
loop_
_entity_poly.entity_id
_entity_poly.type
_entity_poly.pdbx_seq_one_letter_code
_entity_poly.pdbx_strand_id
1 'polypeptide(L)'
;MADMAKRFPENPLLKPKDLLPSHEGLTVECILNPGVFEFQDKTWLLIRVAERPLQKPGLVSFPIMENGRIKILEFSMDDPALDASDPRSVTYDGKGYLTTLSHLRLASSDNGIDFEVHNDKNIFGLGDHETFGIEDCRVTHIDGTYFLTYTAVSDNGYGVGMISTTDWSDYHRHGMIIS
;
A
#
# COMPACT_ATOMS: atom_id res chain seq x y z
N MET A 1 22.49 8.61 24.22
CA MET A 1 23.38 8.45 23.06
C MET A 1 23.13 9.61 22.11
N ALA A 2 24.18 10.22 21.56
CA ALA A 2 24.01 11.19 20.49
C ALA A 2 23.49 10.47 19.24
N ASP A 3 22.59 11.11 18.52
CA ASP A 3 22.04 10.55 17.29
C ASP A 3 23.14 10.43 16.22
N MET A 4 23.39 9.21 15.76
CA MET A 4 24.41 8.93 14.74
C MET A 4 23.88 9.12 13.31
N ALA A 5 22.56 9.26 13.14
CA ALA A 5 21.95 9.42 11.83
C ALA A 5 22.00 10.89 11.39
N LYS A 6 22.51 11.13 10.18
CA LYS A 6 22.34 12.42 9.49
C LYS A 6 20.98 12.40 8.80
N ARG A 7 20.02 13.14 9.35
CA ARG A 7 18.70 13.33 8.73
C ARG A 7 18.75 14.48 7.73
N PHE A 8 18.06 14.31 6.61
CA PHE A 8 17.79 15.40 5.68
C PHE A 8 16.99 16.51 6.39
N PRO A 9 17.37 17.79 6.25
CA PRO A 9 16.56 18.93 6.68
C PRO A 9 15.16 18.97 6.06
N GLU A 10 15.01 18.39 4.86
CA GLU A 10 13.79 18.33 4.08
C GLU A 10 12.78 17.31 4.61
N ASN A 11 13.13 16.55 5.64
CA ASN A 11 12.23 15.56 6.20
C ASN A 11 10.92 16.18 6.73
N PRO A 12 9.76 15.52 6.50
CA PRO A 12 9.62 14.30 5.72
C PRO A 12 9.60 14.60 4.20
N LEU A 13 10.31 13.77 3.42
CA LEU A 13 10.51 13.94 1.97
C LEU A 13 9.20 13.86 1.16
N LEU A 14 8.21 13.10 1.65
CA LEU A 14 6.86 13.01 1.10
C LEU A 14 5.85 12.97 2.25
N LYS A 15 4.64 13.47 2.00
CA LYS A 15 3.50 13.47 2.92
C LYS A 15 2.24 12.98 2.19
N PRO A 16 1.21 12.49 2.91
CA PRO A 16 -0.06 12.05 2.30
C PRO A 16 -0.68 13.09 1.35
N LYS A 17 -0.61 14.37 1.72
CA LYS A 17 -1.15 15.48 0.91
C LYS A 17 -0.45 15.70 -0.44
N ASP A 18 0.72 15.10 -0.64
CA ASP A 18 1.48 15.20 -1.88
C ASP A 18 1.00 14.16 -2.92
N LEU A 19 0.09 13.27 -2.53
CA LEU A 19 -0.50 12.24 -3.38
C LEU A 19 -2.00 12.47 -3.55
N LEU A 20 -2.49 12.23 -4.77
CA LEU A 20 -3.92 12.15 -5.05
C LEU A 20 -4.46 10.77 -4.64
N PRO A 21 -5.69 10.68 -4.11
CA PRO A 21 -6.35 9.38 -3.89
C PRO A 21 -6.44 8.58 -5.18
N SER A 22 -6.40 7.25 -5.08
CA SER A 22 -6.44 6.38 -6.25
C SER A 22 -7.81 6.33 -6.93
N HIS A 23 -8.86 6.58 -6.14
CA HIS A 23 -10.25 6.55 -6.58
C HIS A 23 -11.04 7.67 -5.90
N GLU A 24 -12.09 8.14 -6.58
CA GLU A 24 -13.02 9.11 -6.02
C GLU A 24 -13.68 8.55 -4.73
N GLY A 25 -13.80 9.40 -3.72
CA GLY A 25 -14.37 9.04 -2.41
C GLY A 25 -13.36 8.43 -1.42
N LEU A 26 -12.12 8.17 -1.86
CA LEU A 26 -11.02 7.79 -0.98
C LEU A 26 -10.16 9.00 -0.58
N THR A 27 -9.44 8.83 0.52
CA THR A 27 -8.42 9.75 1.03
C THR A 27 -7.14 8.96 1.30
N VAL A 28 -5.99 9.54 0.94
CA VAL A 28 -4.68 9.01 1.35
C VAL A 28 -4.50 9.27 2.85
N GLU A 29 -4.63 8.23 3.65
CA GLU A 29 -4.47 8.30 5.11
C GLU A 29 -2.99 8.35 5.48
N CYS A 30 -2.20 7.48 4.85
CA CYS A 30 -0.80 7.32 5.18
C CYS A 30 0.01 6.90 3.96
N ILE A 31 1.27 7.36 3.92
CA ILE A 31 2.29 6.85 3.01
C ILE A 31 3.50 6.44 3.84
N LEU A 32 4.03 5.25 3.60
CA LEU A 32 5.04 4.66 4.46
C LEU A 32 5.83 3.54 3.78
N ASN A 33 6.83 3.03 4.51
CA ASN A 33 7.55 1.78 4.24
C ASN A 33 7.95 1.53 2.78
N PRO A 34 8.57 2.51 2.08
CA PRO A 34 8.89 2.34 0.68
C PRO A 34 9.98 1.29 0.47
N GLY A 35 9.84 0.49 -0.58
CA GLY A 35 10.98 -0.18 -1.20
C GLY A 35 11.87 0.86 -1.91
N VAL A 36 13.18 0.62 -2.00
CA VAL A 36 14.13 1.54 -2.63
C VAL A 36 14.93 0.81 -3.70
N PHE A 37 15.14 1.44 -4.85
CA PHE A 37 15.93 0.90 -5.95
C PHE A 37 16.44 2.01 -6.87
N GLU A 38 17.39 1.66 -7.74
CA GLU A 38 17.86 2.54 -8.82
C GLU A 38 17.30 2.06 -10.17
N PHE A 39 16.86 3.00 -11.00
CA PHE A 39 16.41 2.74 -12.37
C PHE A 39 16.61 4.00 -13.21
N GLN A 40 17.21 3.86 -14.40
CA GLN A 40 17.54 4.97 -15.30
C GLN A 40 18.31 6.11 -14.60
N ASP A 41 19.35 5.76 -13.84
CA ASP A 41 20.22 6.69 -13.10
C ASP A 41 19.51 7.58 -12.06
N LYS A 42 18.30 7.20 -11.63
CA LYS A 42 17.53 7.89 -10.59
C LYS A 42 17.33 7.01 -9.36
N THR A 43 17.11 7.66 -8.21
CA THR A 43 16.61 6.98 -7.01
C THR A 43 15.10 6.82 -7.12
N TRP A 44 14.60 5.62 -6.88
CA TRP A 44 13.16 5.34 -6.87
C TRP A 44 12.69 4.80 -5.53
N LEU A 45 11.47 5.18 -5.18
CA LEU A 45 10.70 4.64 -4.08
C LEU A 45 9.49 3.89 -4.62
N LEU A 46 9.24 2.71 -4.05
CA LEU A 46 8.00 1.98 -4.21
C LEU A 46 7.22 2.11 -2.90
N ILE A 47 6.43 3.16 -2.81
CA ILE A 47 5.75 3.65 -1.61
C ILE A 47 4.52 2.79 -1.33
N ARG A 48 4.35 2.33 -0.08
CA ARG A 48 3.05 1.85 0.39
C ARG A 48 2.15 3.04 0.63
N VAL A 49 1.03 3.08 -0.07
CA VAL A 49 -0.01 4.10 0.06
C VAL A 49 -1.23 3.43 0.66
N ALA A 50 -1.63 3.86 1.86
CA ALA A 50 -2.82 3.36 2.55
C ALA A 50 -3.97 4.37 2.38
N GLU A 51 -5.05 3.93 1.76
CA GLU A 51 -6.23 4.74 1.50
C GLU A 51 -7.46 4.25 2.25
N ARG A 52 -8.34 5.17 2.63
CA ARG A 52 -9.61 4.89 3.31
C ARG A 52 -10.74 5.72 2.71
N PRO A 53 -12.00 5.27 2.78
CA PRO A 53 -13.14 6.10 2.42
C PRO A 53 -13.34 7.21 3.46
N LEU A 54 -13.97 8.30 3.01
CA LEU A 54 -14.51 9.32 3.91
C LEU A 54 -15.52 8.66 4.87
N GLN A 55 -15.32 8.86 6.17
CA GLN A 55 -16.21 8.30 7.19
C GLN A 55 -17.51 9.10 7.27
N LYS A 56 -18.62 8.39 7.47
CA LYS A 56 -19.95 8.97 7.66
C LYS A 56 -20.34 8.85 9.15
N PRO A 57 -21.01 9.84 9.74
CA PRO A 57 -21.48 9.73 11.13
C PRO A 57 -22.33 8.48 11.36
N GLY A 58 -22.03 7.73 12.43
CA GLY A 58 -22.76 6.51 12.80
C GLY A 58 -22.39 5.25 12.01
N LEU A 59 -21.48 5.35 11.04
CA LEU A 59 -21.00 4.23 10.25
C LEU A 59 -19.49 4.06 10.40
N VAL A 60 -19.04 2.81 10.27
CA VAL A 60 -17.65 2.48 9.96
C VAL A 60 -17.57 2.02 8.52
N SER A 61 -16.68 2.63 7.74
CA SER A 61 -16.49 2.30 6.33
C SER A 61 -15.03 1.97 6.02
N PHE A 62 -14.77 0.92 5.26
CA PHE A 62 -13.42 0.54 4.86
C PHE A 62 -13.38 -0.11 3.46
N PRO A 63 -12.26 0.02 2.72
CA PRO A 63 -12.14 -0.52 1.38
C PRO A 63 -11.53 -1.93 1.37
N ILE A 64 -12.01 -2.76 0.45
CA ILE A 64 -11.41 -4.05 0.08
C ILE A 64 -11.24 -4.15 -1.44
N MET A 65 -10.39 -5.04 -1.91
CA MET A 65 -10.35 -5.47 -3.30
C MET A 65 -11.33 -6.64 -3.52
N GLU A 66 -12.23 -6.49 -4.49
CA GLU A 66 -13.16 -7.52 -4.95
C GLU A 66 -13.18 -7.51 -6.48
N ASN A 67 -12.88 -8.65 -7.12
CA ASN A 67 -12.86 -8.79 -8.58
C ASN A 67 -12.00 -7.73 -9.30
N GLY A 68 -10.84 -7.40 -8.72
CA GLY A 68 -9.90 -6.40 -9.27
C GLY A 68 -10.38 -4.95 -9.15
N ARG A 69 -11.40 -4.68 -8.33
CA ARG A 69 -11.93 -3.32 -8.09
C ARG A 69 -11.98 -3.03 -6.60
N ILE A 70 -11.89 -1.77 -6.24
CA ILE A 70 -12.13 -1.33 -4.86
C ILE A 70 -13.63 -1.36 -4.57
N LYS A 71 -13.99 -2.02 -3.48
CA LYS A 71 -15.33 -2.04 -2.90
C LYS A 71 -15.27 -1.47 -1.50
N ILE A 72 -16.19 -0.57 -1.19
CA ILE A 72 -16.34 -0.01 0.16
C ILE A 72 -17.39 -0.85 0.90
N LEU A 73 -16.99 -1.40 2.05
CA LEU A 73 -17.91 -2.00 3.01
C LEU A 73 -18.29 -0.95 4.05
N GLU A 74 -19.56 -0.94 4.47
CA GLU A 74 -20.08 -0.01 5.47
C GLU A 74 -20.92 -0.77 6.49
N PHE A 75 -20.66 -0.54 7.78
CA PHE A 75 -21.40 -1.16 8.89
C PHE A 75 -21.85 -0.09 9.89
N SER A 76 -22.95 -0.34 10.59
CA SER A 76 -23.41 0.56 11.66
C SER A 76 -22.52 0.42 12.89
N MET A 77 -22.17 1.55 13.51
CA MET A 77 -21.43 1.56 14.78
C MET A 77 -22.21 0.94 15.95
N ASP A 78 -23.54 0.84 15.83
CA ASP A 78 -24.42 0.25 16.83
C ASP A 78 -24.69 -1.25 16.56
N ASP A 79 -24.12 -1.83 15.50
CA ASP A 79 -24.28 -3.25 15.19
C ASP A 79 -23.55 -4.11 16.23
N PRO A 80 -24.24 -5.02 16.95
CA PRO A 80 -23.61 -5.85 17.97
C PRO A 80 -22.60 -6.85 17.42
N ALA A 81 -22.58 -7.10 16.10
CA ALA A 81 -21.58 -7.93 15.45
C ALA A 81 -20.27 -7.18 15.15
N LEU A 82 -20.22 -5.87 15.38
CA LEU A 82 -19.07 -5.02 15.12
C LEU A 82 -18.16 -4.87 16.36
N ASP A 83 -16.87 -5.13 16.18
CA ASP A 83 -15.80 -4.69 17.07
C ASP A 83 -14.84 -3.77 16.30
N ALA A 84 -14.84 -2.49 16.68
CA ALA A 84 -14.00 -1.43 16.11
C ALA A 84 -13.06 -0.81 17.17
N SER A 85 -12.63 -1.60 18.16
CA SER A 85 -11.78 -1.13 19.26
C SER A 85 -10.33 -0.81 18.83
N ASP A 86 -9.79 -1.48 17.79
CA ASP A 86 -8.50 -1.12 17.17
C ASP A 86 -8.73 -0.16 15.98
N PRO A 87 -8.07 1.02 15.93
CA PRO A 87 -8.24 1.97 14.83
C PRO A 87 -7.75 1.46 13.46
N ARG A 88 -6.93 0.41 13.41
CA ARG A 88 -6.34 -0.15 12.18
C ARG A 88 -7.10 -1.36 11.65
N SER A 89 -7.96 -1.98 12.47
CA SER A 89 -8.67 -3.19 12.09
C SER A 89 -10.07 -3.23 12.67
N VAL A 90 -11.01 -3.74 11.89
CA VAL A 90 -12.40 -3.92 12.29
C VAL A 90 -12.72 -5.40 12.23
N THR A 91 -13.39 -5.93 13.23
CA THR A 91 -13.99 -7.27 13.16
C THR A 91 -15.50 -7.12 12.99
N TYR A 92 -16.06 -7.79 11.99
CA TYR A 92 -17.50 -7.86 11.78
C TYR A 92 -17.93 -9.32 11.61
N ASP A 93 -18.86 -9.78 12.44
CA ASP A 93 -19.37 -11.16 12.43
C ASP A 93 -18.24 -12.21 12.48
N GLY A 94 -17.25 -11.98 13.35
CA GLY A 94 -16.08 -12.84 13.52
C GLY A 94 -15.02 -12.75 12.41
N LYS A 95 -15.23 -11.93 11.37
CA LYS A 95 -14.28 -11.72 10.28
C LYS A 95 -13.52 -10.41 10.46
N GLY A 96 -12.19 -10.49 10.46
CA GLY A 96 -11.29 -9.33 10.55
C GLY A 96 -11.10 -8.64 9.20
N TYR A 97 -10.99 -7.30 9.25
CA TYR A 97 -10.76 -6.41 8.12
C TYR A 97 -9.77 -5.31 8.50
N LEU A 98 -9.15 -4.68 7.51
CA LEU A 98 -8.34 -3.48 7.71
C LEU A 98 -9.16 -2.22 7.44
N THR A 99 -8.88 -1.14 8.18
CA THR A 99 -9.57 0.16 8.00
C THR A 99 -9.08 0.94 6.78
N THR A 100 -7.97 0.50 6.19
CA THR A 100 -7.35 1.06 4.98
C THR A 100 -7.04 -0.04 3.99
N LEU A 101 -7.08 0.28 2.70
CA LEU A 101 -6.55 -0.57 1.63
C LEU A 101 -5.19 -0.03 1.21
N SER A 102 -4.17 -0.89 1.25
CA SER A 102 -2.82 -0.53 0.80
C SER A 102 -2.56 -0.99 -0.64
N HIS A 103 -1.93 -0.11 -1.42
CA HIS A 103 -1.36 -0.41 -2.74
C HIS A 103 0.02 0.25 -2.86
N LEU A 104 0.76 -0.05 -3.92
CA LEU A 104 2.11 0.48 -4.13
C LEU A 104 2.12 1.56 -5.21
N ARG A 105 2.91 2.61 -5.01
CA ARG A 105 3.11 3.67 -6.00
C ARG A 105 4.58 4.00 -6.18
N LEU A 106 4.95 4.32 -7.42
CA LEU A 106 6.30 4.72 -7.78
C LEU A 106 6.52 6.20 -7.52
N ALA A 107 7.69 6.55 -7.01
CA ALA A 107 8.20 7.91 -7.01
C ALA A 107 9.68 7.92 -7.40
N SER A 108 10.14 8.94 -8.12
CA SER A 108 11.52 9.06 -8.59
C SER A 108 12.16 10.38 -8.17
N SER A 109 13.46 10.36 -7.96
CA SER A 109 14.25 11.54 -7.62
C SER A 109 15.62 11.52 -8.32
N ASP A 110 16.02 12.66 -8.86
CA ASP A 110 17.35 12.87 -9.44
C ASP A 110 18.42 13.20 -8.38
N ASN A 111 18.01 13.73 -7.21
CA ASN A 111 18.92 14.16 -6.14
C ASN A 111 18.75 13.37 -4.82
N GLY A 112 17.82 12.42 -4.78
CA GLY A 112 17.50 11.63 -3.59
C GLY A 112 16.73 12.37 -2.50
N ILE A 113 16.25 13.59 -2.77
CA ILE A 113 15.57 14.47 -1.80
C ILE A 113 14.19 14.87 -2.34
N ASP A 114 14.13 15.39 -3.55
CA ASP A 114 12.89 15.84 -4.20
C ASP A 114 12.30 14.70 -5.02
N PHE A 115 11.16 14.16 -4.59
CA PHE A 115 10.50 13.02 -5.24
C PHE A 115 9.27 13.43 -6.04
N GLU A 116 9.20 12.99 -7.29
CA GLU A 116 8.01 13.06 -8.14
C GLU A 116 7.23 11.74 -8.04
N VAL A 117 5.93 11.79 -7.71
CA VAL A 117 5.06 10.61 -7.62
C VAL A 117 4.37 10.33 -8.95
N HIS A 118 4.49 9.09 -9.44
CA HIS A 118 3.91 8.61 -10.69
C HIS A 118 2.52 8.01 -10.44
N ASN A 119 1.46 8.81 -10.60
CA ASN A 119 0.09 8.44 -10.26
C ASN A 119 -0.57 7.43 -11.23
N ASP A 120 0.01 7.24 -12.42
CA ASP A 120 -0.47 6.34 -13.47
C ASP A 120 0.10 4.91 -13.36
N LYS A 121 1.05 4.67 -12.46
CA LYS A 121 1.77 3.40 -12.29
C LYS A 121 1.49 2.72 -10.94
N ASN A 122 0.24 2.73 -10.52
CA ASN A 122 -0.17 2.13 -9.25
C ASN A 122 -0.22 0.60 -9.37
N ILE A 123 0.31 -0.11 -8.38
CA ILE A 123 0.23 -1.58 -8.30
C ILE A 123 -0.76 -1.93 -7.20
N PHE A 124 -1.92 -2.48 -7.58
CA PHE A 124 -2.96 -2.93 -6.64
C PHE A 124 -2.86 -4.43 -6.36
N GLY A 125 -3.51 -4.87 -5.29
CA GLY A 125 -3.75 -6.28 -5.04
C GLY A 125 -4.56 -6.94 -6.16
N LEU A 126 -4.24 -8.18 -6.52
CA LEU A 126 -4.94 -8.98 -7.51
C LEU A 126 -5.14 -10.42 -7.02
N GLY A 127 -6.39 -10.88 -7.03
CA GLY A 127 -6.76 -12.23 -6.61
C GLY A 127 -7.07 -12.35 -5.12
N ASP A 128 -7.43 -13.57 -4.71
CA ASP A 128 -8.10 -13.83 -3.43
C ASP A 128 -7.19 -13.64 -2.21
N HIS A 129 -5.86 -13.68 -2.40
CA HIS A 129 -4.88 -13.53 -1.33
C HIS A 129 -4.39 -12.09 -1.11
N GLU A 130 -4.90 -11.13 -1.89
CA GLU A 130 -4.51 -9.71 -1.84
C GLU A 130 -5.73 -8.81 -1.63
N THR A 131 -6.84 -9.37 -1.12
CA THR A 131 -8.14 -8.69 -1.00
C THR A 131 -8.16 -7.54 0.00
N PHE A 132 -7.25 -7.51 0.97
CA PHE A 132 -7.07 -6.41 1.92
C PHE A 132 -5.86 -5.53 1.59
N GLY A 133 -5.22 -5.77 0.45
CA GLY A 133 -4.16 -4.94 -0.10
C GLY A 133 -2.80 -5.62 -0.13
N ILE A 134 -1.84 -4.87 -0.66
CA ILE A 134 -0.43 -5.27 -0.74
C ILE A 134 0.42 -4.23 -0.02
N GLU A 135 1.39 -4.69 0.78
CA GLU A 135 2.07 -3.84 1.75
C GLU A 135 3.59 -4.03 1.73
N ASP A 136 4.29 -3.00 2.20
CA ASP A 136 5.69 -3.04 2.63
C ASP A 136 6.64 -3.72 1.63
N CYS A 137 6.51 -3.35 0.35
CA CYS A 137 7.31 -3.98 -0.70
C CYS A 137 8.81 -3.77 -0.49
N ARG A 138 9.59 -4.80 -0.80
CA ARG A 138 11.04 -4.75 -0.98
C ARG A 138 11.35 -4.97 -2.45
N VAL A 139 12.37 -4.29 -2.93
CA VAL A 139 12.83 -4.39 -4.32
C VAL A 139 14.25 -4.92 -4.33
N THR A 140 14.52 -5.96 -5.11
CA THR A 140 15.86 -6.51 -5.31
C THR A 140 16.14 -6.59 -6.80
N HIS A 141 17.29 -6.05 -7.24
CA HIS A 141 17.70 -6.08 -8.64
C HIS A 141 18.78 -7.14 -8.86
N ILE A 142 18.50 -8.13 -9.71
CA ILE A 142 19.40 -9.24 -10.03
C ILE A 142 19.38 -9.45 -11.54
N ASP A 143 20.55 -9.44 -12.18
CA ASP A 143 20.73 -9.74 -13.60
C ASP A 143 19.74 -9.03 -14.54
N GLY A 144 19.52 -7.72 -14.31
CA GLY A 144 18.63 -6.88 -15.13
C GLY A 144 17.14 -7.00 -14.78
N THR A 145 16.77 -7.78 -13.76
CA THR A 145 15.38 -7.98 -13.32
C THR A 145 15.16 -7.45 -11.91
N TYR A 146 14.09 -6.69 -11.72
CA TYR A 146 13.61 -6.24 -10.42
C TYR A 146 12.59 -7.23 -9.87
N PHE A 147 12.85 -7.73 -8.66
CA PHE A 147 11.97 -8.60 -7.90
C PHE A 147 11.35 -7.80 -6.76
N LEU A 148 10.03 -7.72 -6.77
CA LEU A 148 9.19 -7.04 -5.80
C LEU A 148 8.60 -8.11 -4.89
N THR A 149 9.00 -8.12 -3.61
CA THR A 149 8.41 -8.99 -2.59
C THR A 149 7.60 -8.15 -1.62
N TYR A 150 6.36 -8.52 -1.36
CA TYR A 150 5.41 -7.70 -0.60
C TYR A 150 4.52 -8.56 0.29
N THR A 151 4.01 -7.97 1.36
CA THR A 151 2.98 -8.63 2.18
C THR A 151 1.68 -8.65 1.40
N ALA A 152 1.15 -9.84 1.13
CA ALA A 152 -0.18 -10.06 0.56
C ALA A 152 -1.17 -10.28 1.71
N VAL A 153 -2.21 -9.46 1.79
CA VAL A 153 -3.18 -9.50 2.90
C VAL A 153 -4.57 -9.88 2.38
N SER A 154 -5.21 -10.84 3.05
CA SER A 154 -6.60 -11.24 2.77
C SER A 154 -7.29 -11.73 4.04
N ASP A 155 -8.54 -12.17 3.88
CA ASP A 155 -9.28 -12.89 4.92
C ASP A 155 -8.68 -14.26 5.27
N ASN A 156 -7.80 -14.80 4.43
CA ASN A 156 -7.02 -16.00 4.70
C ASN A 156 -5.76 -15.74 5.54
N GLY A 157 -5.47 -14.46 5.86
CA GLY A 157 -4.30 -14.05 6.63
C GLY A 157 -3.25 -13.32 5.78
N TYR A 158 -1.99 -13.45 6.20
CA TYR A 158 -0.84 -12.74 5.62
C TYR A 158 0.10 -13.74 4.95
N GLY A 159 0.56 -13.42 3.74
CA GLY A 159 1.62 -14.16 3.05
C GLY A 159 2.59 -13.21 2.34
N VAL A 160 3.54 -13.76 1.59
CA VAL A 160 4.47 -12.98 0.78
C VAL A 160 4.19 -13.24 -0.69
N GLY A 161 3.78 -12.20 -1.41
CA GLY A 161 3.63 -12.22 -2.87
C GLY A 161 4.92 -11.79 -3.57
N MET A 162 5.06 -12.18 -4.84
CA MET A 162 6.17 -11.74 -5.68
C MET A 162 5.72 -11.28 -7.07
N ILE A 163 6.26 -10.13 -7.49
CA ILE A 163 6.17 -9.58 -8.84
C ILE A 163 7.60 -9.43 -9.38
N SER A 164 7.79 -9.62 -10.69
CA SER A 164 9.03 -9.20 -11.36
C SER A 164 8.76 -8.28 -12.54
N THR A 165 9.72 -7.39 -12.82
CA THR A 165 9.71 -6.49 -13.99
C THR A 165 11.14 -6.16 -14.41
N THR A 166 11.34 -5.79 -15.68
CA THR A 166 12.63 -5.27 -16.18
C THR A 166 12.56 -3.78 -16.52
N ASP A 167 11.35 -3.21 -16.61
CA ASP A 167 11.12 -1.89 -17.20
C ASP A 167 10.12 -1.01 -16.41
N TRP A 168 9.52 -1.54 -15.32
CA TRP A 168 8.51 -0.86 -14.51
C TRP A 168 7.23 -0.49 -15.28
N SER A 169 6.99 -1.18 -16.39
CA SER A 169 5.80 -1.08 -17.23
C SER A 169 5.10 -2.44 -17.36
N ASP A 170 5.84 -3.49 -17.66
CA ASP A 170 5.34 -4.85 -17.73
C ASP A 170 5.68 -5.63 -16.46
N TYR A 171 4.65 -6.23 -15.84
CA TYR A 171 4.77 -6.96 -14.58
C TYR A 171 4.39 -8.42 -14.75
N HIS A 172 5.25 -9.32 -14.27
CA HIS A 172 4.94 -10.73 -14.14
C HIS A 172 4.65 -11.06 -12.67
N ARG A 173 3.43 -11.55 -12.38
CA ARG A 173 3.01 -11.98 -11.05
C ARG A 173 3.31 -13.45 -10.85
N HIS A 174 4.15 -13.76 -9.86
CA HIS A 174 4.53 -15.13 -9.50
C HIS A 174 3.59 -15.76 -8.46
N GLY A 175 2.65 -14.97 -7.93
CA GLY A 175 1.78 -15.39 -6.84
C GLY A 175 2.49 -15.37 -5.49
N MET A 176 1.97 -16.16 -4.55
CA MET A 176 2.50 -16.27 -3.20
C MET A 176 3.74 -17.18 -3.18
N ILE A 177 4.83 -16.69 -2.61
CA ILE A 177 6.11 -17.39 -2.47
C ILE A 177 6.36 -17.87 -1.03
N ILE A 178 5.66 -17.32 -0.05
CA ILE A 178 5.66 -17.77 1.36
C ILE A 178 4.23 -17.66 1.90
N SER A 179 3.74 -18.75 2.51
CA SER A 179 2.40 -18.89 3.10
C SER A 179 2.47 -19.23 4.58
#